data_AF-A0A7D6CSH6-F1
#
_entry.id   AF-A0A7D6CSH6-F1
#
_cell.length_a   1.000
_cell.length_b   1.000
_cell.length_c   1.000
_cell.angle_alpha   90.00
_cell.angle_beta   90.00
_cell.angle_gamma   90.00
#
_symmetry.space_group_name_H-M   'P 1'
#
loop_
_entity.id
_entity.type
_entity.pdbx_description
1 polymer ?
#
loop_
_entity_poly.entity_id
_entity_poly.type
_entity_poly.pdbx_seq_one_letter_code
_entity_poly.pdbx_strand_id
1 'polypeptide(L)' 'MRYVTNREALQTVSPPAEVYIRENELTALRQTLQPIQDGHPATGAVIYGPSGAGKTHSAQLIIS' A
#
# COMPACT_ATOMS: atom_id res chain seq x y z
N MET A 1 -17.34 -26.18 14.50
CA MET A 1 -16.49 -25.66 13.42
C MET A 1 -16.19 -24.20 13.68
N ARG A 2 -14.92 -23.77 13.57
CA ARG A 2 -14.50 -22.38 13.75
C ARG A 2 -14.02 -21.85 12.40
N TYR A 3 -14.78 -20.94 11.80
CA TYR A 3 -14.51 -20.41 10.44
C TYR A 3 -13.44 -19.33 10.41
N VAL A 4 -13.07 -18.75 11.57
CA VAL A 4 -12.04 -17.71 11.66
C VAL A 4 -10.87 -18.22 12.49
N THR A 5 -9.75 -18.43 11.81
CA THR A 5 -8.49 -18.93 12.37
C THR A 5 -7.61 -17.80 12.89
N ASN A 6 -7.65 -16.62 12.27
CA ASN A 6 -6.93 -15.43 12.72
C ASN A 6 -7.82 -14.18 12.60
N ARG A 7 -8.19 -13.58 13.74
CA ARG A 7 -9.01 -12.35 13.78
C ARG A 7 -8.20 -11.08 13.56
N GLU A 8 -6.90 -11.09 13.83
CA GLU A 8 -6.04 -9.92 13.66
C GLU A 8 -5.87 -9.56 12.18
N ALA A 9 -5.83 -10.57 11.30
CA ALA A 9 -5.78 -10.38 9.85
C ALA A 9 -7.03 -9.69 9.27
N LEU A 10 -8.13 -9.62 10.03
CA LEU A 10 -9.35 -8.92 9.62
C LEU A 10 -9.40 -7.47 10.13
N GLN A 11 -8.44 -7.07 10.95
CA GLN A 11 -8.35 -5.69 11.43
C GLN A 11 -7.74 -4.80 10.33
N THR A 12 -8.28 -3.59 10.18
CA THR A 12 -7.78 -2.60 9.20
C THR A 12 -6.43 -1.99 9.59
N VAL A 13 -5.94 -2.30 10.79
CA VAL A 13 -4.72 -1.73 11.38
C VAL A 13 -3.47 -2.42 10.85
N SER A 14 -3.57 -3.71 10.50
CA SER A 14 -2.45 -4.49 10.02
C SER A 14 -2.53 -4.66 8.50
N PRO A 15 -1.70 -3.93 7.73
CA PRO A 15 -1.61 -4.14 6.30
C PRO A 15 -1.17 -5.60 5.99
N PRO A 16 -1.84 -6.35 5.09
CA PRO A 16 -1.28 -7.62 4.59
C PRO A 16 0.12 -7.44 3.99
N ALA A 17 0.97 -8.46 4.13
CA ALA A 17 2.35 -8.41 3.64
C ALA A 17 2.46 -8.28 2.10
N GLU A 18 1.44 -8.75 1.36
CA GLU A 18 1.40 -8.69 -0.10
C GLU A 18 -0.01 -8.37 -0.61
N VAL A 19 -0.09 -7.54 -1.67
CA VAL A 19 -1.34 -7.19 -2.37
C VAL A 19 -1.26 -7.63 -3.82
N TYR A 20 -1.92 -8.74 -4.13
CA TYR A 20 -1.89 -9.33 -5.47
C TYR A 20 -2.71 -8.58 -6.55
N ILE A 21 -3.62 -7.66 -6.17
CA ILE A 21 -4.56 -7.05 -7.13
C ILE A 21 -4.09 -5.66 -7.63
N ARG A 22 -3.04 -5.08 -7.05
CA ARG A 22 -2.66 -3.67 -7.26
C ARG A 22 -1.23 -3.45 -7.73
N GLU A 23 -0.65 -4.41 -8.44
CA GLU A 23 0.74 -4.34 -8.88
C GLU A 23 1.04 -3.10 -9.75
N ASN A 24 0.15 -2.72 -10.66
CA ASN A 24 0.37 -1.54 -11.52
C ASN A 24 0.38 -0.23 -10.73
N GLU A 25 -0.52 -0.08 -9.77
CA GLU A 25 -0.63 1.11 -8.93
C GLU A 25 0.55 1.19 -7.96
N LEU A 26 0.96 0.05 -7.38
CA LEU A 26 2.17 -0.06 -6.55
C LEU A 26 3.43 0.25 -7.36
N THR A 27 3.51 -0.21 -8.61
CA THR A 27 4.65 0.06 -9.50
C THR A 27 4.74 1.54 -9.83
N ALA A 28 3.64 2.17 -10.22
CA ALA A 28 3.60 3.60 -10.50
C ALA A 28 3.98 4.43 -9.26
N LEU A 29 3.52 4.02 -8.07
CA LEU A 29 3.86 4.71 -6.84
C LEU A 29 5.34 4.53 -6.45
N ARG A 30 5.88 3.32 -6.60
CA ARG A 30 7.31 3.03 -6.38
C ARG A 30 8.18 3.89 -7.30
N GLN A 31 7.88 3.92 -8.60
CA GLN A 31 8.61 4.76 -9.57
C GLN A 31 8.56 6.25 -9.20
N THR A 32 7.42 6.73 -8.70
CA THR A 32 7.27 8.13 -8.31
C THR A 32 8.04 8.48 -7.04
N LEU A 33 8.15 7.53 -6.10
CA LEU A 33 8.84 7.70 -4.82
C LEU A 33 10.34 7.34 -4.89
N GLN A 34 10.78 6.69 -5.96
CA GLN A 34 12.17 6.27 -6.15
C GLN A 34 13.20 7.41 -6.01
N PRO A 35 12.97 8.63 -6.54
CA PRO A 35 13.91 9.74 -6.31
C PRO A 35 14.09 10.05 -4.82
N ILE A 36 13.03 9.96 -3.99
CA ILE A 36 13.10 10.19 -2.55
C ILE A 36 13.97 9.12 -1.87
N GLN A 37 13.81 7.86 -2.28
CA GLN A 37 14.64 6.75 -1.80
C GLN A 37 16.11 6.94 -2.19
N ASP A 38 16.37 7.54 -3.35
CA ASP A 38 17.71 7.86 -3.85
C ASP A 38 18.28 9.18 -3.29
N GLY A 39 17.59 9.84 -2.33
CA GLY A 39 18.04 11.09 -1.71
C GLY A 39 17.78 12.36 -2.53
N HIS A 40 17.00 12.25 -3.61
CA HIS A 40 16.61 13.36 -4.48
C HIS A 40 15.19 13.85 -4.14
N PRO A 41 14.91 15.16 -4.24
CA PRO A 41 13.56 15.67 -4.05
C PRO A 41 12.63 15.16 -5.16
N ALA A 42 11.51 14.53 -4.77
CA ALA A 42 10.44 14.21 -5.71
C ALA A 42 9.31 15.24 -5.64
N THR A 43 8.75 15.57 -6.80
CA THR A 43 7.46 16.24 -6.91
C THR A 43 6.39 15.26 -6.40
N GLY A 44 5.73 15.57 -5.29
CA GLY A 44 4.86 14.62 -4.58
C GLY A 44 3.81 13.94 -5.46
N ALA A 45 3.45 12.71 -5.09
CA ALA A 45 2.42 11.92 -5.77
C ALA A 45 1.07 12.04 -5.08
N VAL A 46 -0.03 12.15 -5.84
CA VAL A 46 -1.40 12.10 -5.31
C VAL A 46 -2.06 10.79 -5.72
N ILE A 47 -2.44 9.98 -4.74
CA ILE A 47 -3.18 8.72 -4.94
C ILE A 47 -4.68 8.99 -4.77
N TYR A 48 -5.46 8.82 -5.84
CA TYR A 48 -6.91 8.99 -5.82
C TYR A 48 -7.65 7.68 -6.12
N GLY A 49 -8.89 7.55 -5.65
CA GLY A 49 -9.73 6.37 -5.85
C GLY A 49 -10.81 6.22 -4.77
N PRO A 50 -11.80 5.35 -4.97
CA PRO A 50 -12.93 5.16 -4.04
C PRO A 50 -12.48 4.70 -2.64
N SER A 51 -13.35 4.86 -1.64
CA SER A 51 -13.10 4.34 -0.28
C SER A 51 -12.93 2.81 -0.32
N GLY A 52 -12.02 2.27 0.50
CA GLY A 52 -11.69 0.83 0.48
C GLY A 52 -10.75 0.39 -0.65
N ALA A 53 -10.36 1.28 -1.56
CA ALA A 53 -9.43 0.96 -2.66
C ALA A 53 -7.96 0.76 -2.23
N GLY A 54 -7.65 0.52 -0.95
CA GLY A 54 -6.29 0.19 -0.52
C GLY A 54 -5.24 1.33 -0.58
N LYS A 55 -5.64 2.59 -0.87
CA LYS A 55 -4.70 3.73 -0.98
C LYS A 55 -3.75 3.88 0.22
N THR A 56 -4.31 3.86 1.43
CA THR A 56 -3.54 3.98 2.68
C THR A 56 -2.58 2.80 2.86
N HIS A 57 -3.07 1.60 2.56
CA HIS A 57 -2.31 0.37 2.67
C HIS A 57 -1.11 0.35 1.69
N SER A 58 -1.34 0.72 0.43
CA SER A 58 -0.27 0.81 -0.57
C SER A 58 0.81 1.85 -0.23
N ALA A 59 0.41 2.99 0.36
CA ALA A 59 1.37 4.00 0.82
C ALA A 59 2.25 3.47 1.97
N GLN A 60 1.66 2.75 2.93
CA GLN A 60 2.40 2.15 4.04
C GLN A 60 3.43 1.12 3.59
N LEU A 61 3.06 0.27 2.61
CA LEU A 61 3.94 -0.79 2.08
C LEU A 61 5.15 -0.26 1.29
N ILE A 62 5.13 1.01 0.86
CA ILE A 62 6.24 1.61 0.11
C ILE A 62 7.18 2.42 1.01
N ILE A 63 6.68 2.91 2.15
CA ILE A 63 7.48 3.64 3.13
C ILE A 63 8.23 2.68 4.07
N SER A 64 7.72 1.48 4.30
CA SER A 64 8.35 0.41 5.10
C SER A 64 9.58 -0.19 4.43
#